data_AF-A0A554XKP2-F1
#
_entry.id   AF-A0A554XKP2-F1
#
_cell.length_a   1.000
_cell.length_b   1.000
_cell.length_c   1.000
_cell.angle_alpha   90.00
_cell.angle_beta   90.00
_cell.angle_gamma   90.00
#
_symmetry.space_group_name_H-M   'P 1'
#
loop_
_entity.id
_entity.type
_entity.pdbx_description
1 polymer ?
#
loop_
_entity_poly.entity_id
_entity_poly.type
_entity_poly.pdbx_seq_one_letter_code
_entity_poly.pdbx_strand_id
1 'polypeptide(L)'
;MDLQFKLFSAATARRAAPSGVTFDPCAMTHVVTEACIACKYTDCVDVCPVDCFREGPNFLAIDPDECIDCAVCIPECPVGAIYAEEDVPRDQQHMIALNAELAKLPTWKSITKRKAPLPDADLYKDKTGKLALLKR
;
A
#
# COMPACT_ATOMS: atom_id res chain seq x y z
N MET A 1 -60.19 -13.28 -20.36
CA MET A 1 -59.77 -14.60 -19.85
C MET A 1 -58.73 -15.11 -20.83
N ASP A 2 -57.45 -14.96 -20.55
CA ASP A 2 -56.50 -16.05 -20.78
C ASP A 2 -55.16 -15.74 -20.11
N LEU A 3 -54.75 -16.73 -19.33
CA LEU A 3 -53.63 -16.77 -18.41
C LEU A 3 -52.34 -17.09 -19.19
N GLN A 4 -51.24 -16.48 -18.73
CA GLN A 4 -49.90 -17.07 -18.59
C GLN A 4 -49.24 -17.79 -19.79
N PHE A 5 -48.22 -17.12 -20.37
CA PHE A 5 -46.98 -17.75 -20.86
C PHE A 5 -45.84 -16.74 -20.68
N LYS A 6 -45.16 -16.77 -19.53
CA LYS A 6 -43.82 -17.37 -19.34
C LYS A 6 -42.68 -16.67 -20.11
N LEU A 7 -41.77 -16.12 -19.28
CA LEU A 7 -40.33 -15.98 -19.48
C LEU A 7 -39.84 -15.09 -20.64
N PHE A 8 -39.49 -13.84 -20.31
CA PHE A 8 -38.24 -13.26 -20.80
C PHE A 8 -37.49 -12.59 -19.65
N SER A 9 -36.59 -13.39 -19.10
CA SER A 9 -35.42 -12.97 -18.33
C SER A 9 -34.62 -11.95 -19.14
N ALA A 10 -34.47 -10.74 -18.63
CA ALA A 10 -33.45 -9.80 -19.06
C ALA A 10 -32.71 -9.33 -17.80
N ALA A 11 -31.78 -10.17 -17.36
CA ALA A 11 -30.71 -9.83 -16.46
C ALA A 11 -29.86 -8.71 -17.09
N THR A 12 -30.09 -7.47 -16.67
CA THR A 12 -29.17 -6.38 -16.98
C THR A 12 -27.99 -6.47 -16.02
N ALA A 13 -26.96 -7.14 -16.52
CA ALA A 13 -25.63 -7.32 -15.99
C ALA A 13 -25.22 -6.28 -14.93
N ARG A 14 -25.03 -6.77 -13.69
CA ARG A 14 -24.06 -6.19 -12.76
C ARG A 14 -22.74 -6.08 -13.51
N ARG A 15 -22.20 -4.87 -13.64
CA ARG A 15 -20.83 -4.68 -14.13
C ARG A 15 -19.91 -5.38 -13.14
N ALA A 16 -19.38 -6.52 -13.56
CA ALA A 16 -18.29 -7.19 -12.89
C ALA A 16 -17.08 -6.25 -12.94
N ALA A 17 -16.60 -5.83 -11.77
CA ALA A 17 -15.26 -5.28 -11.65
C ALA A 17 -14.25 -6.38 -12.05
N PRO A 18 -13.21 -6.07 -12.84
CA PRO A 18 -12.22 -7.06 -13.22
C PRO A 18 -11.43 -7.48 -11.97
N SER A 19 -11.55 -8.75 -11.61
CA SER A 19 -10.60 -9.57 -10.85
C SER A 19 -9.75 -8.86 -9.78
N GLY A 20 -10.13 -9.01 -8.51
CA GLY A 20 -9.16 -9.34 -7.46
C GLY A 20 -8.86 -8.30 -6.37
N VAL A 21 -9.64 -7.23 -6.24
CA VAL A 21 -9.55 -6.35 -5.06
C VAL A 21 -10.88 -6.42 -4.31
N THR A 22 -10.99 -7.36 -3.38
CA THR A 22 -11.93 -7.22 -2.27
C THR A 22 -11.38 -6.05 -1.44
N PHE A 23 -11.78 -4.83 -1.80
CA PHE A 23 -11.61 -3.68 -0.91
C PHE A 23 -12.59 -3.95 0.24
N ASP A 24 -12.12 -4.74 1.21
CA ASP A 24 -12.83 -4.97 2.45
C ASP A 24 -12.72 -3.65 3.22
N PRO A 25 -13.82 -2.93 3.48
CA PRO A 25 -13.80 -1.60 4.09
C PRO A 25 -13.37 -1.61 5.57
N CYS A 26 -12.68 -2.66 6.03
CA CYS A 26 -12.24 -2.89 7.39
C CYS A 26 -10.76 -3.29 7.50
N ALA A 27 -10.02 -3.37 6.39
CA ALA A 27 -8.58 -3.64 6.45
C ALA A 27 -7.87 -2.40 7.01
N MET A 28 -7.80 -2.29 8.34
CA MET A 28 -7.00 -1.29 9.03
C MET A 28 -5.53 -1.60 8.76
N THR A 29 -4.99 -1.03 7.69
CA THR A 29 -3.61 -1.24 7.27
C THR A 29 -2.79 0.01 7.50
N HIS A 30 -1.50 -0.19 7.68
CA HIS A 30 -0.53 0.88 7.63
C HIS A 30 -0.12 1.15 6.19
N VAL A 31 0.18 2.41 5.88
CA VAL A 31 0.46 2.87 4.53
C VAL A 31 1.73 3.70 4.54
N VAL A 32 2.64 3.37 3.61
CA VAL A 32 3.85 4.15 3.39
C VAL A 32 3.54 5.29 2.41
N THR A 33 3.87 6.51 2.80
CA THR A 33 3.63 7.74 2.03
C THR A 33 4.86 8.18 1.24
N GLU A 34 4.71 9.23 0.43
CA GLU A 34 5.77 9.64 -0.50
C GLU A 34 7.09 10.03 0.18
N ALA A 35 7.05 10.35 1.48
CA ALA A 35 8.22 10.69 2.29
C ALA A 35 9.26 9.55 2.34
N CYS A 36 8.88 8.29 2.10
CA CYS A 36 9.83 7.18 2.02
C CYS A 36 10.65 7.18 0.71
N ILE A 37 10.11 7.75 -0.37
CA ILE A 37 10.71 7.67 -1.70
C ILE A 37 12.09 8.34 -1.70
N ALA A 38 13.07 7.65 -2.27
CA ALA A 38 14.49 8.03 -2.33
C ALA A 38 15.23 8.11 -0.97
N CYS A 39 14.54 7.81 0.14
CA CYS A 39 15.16 7.67 1.46
C CYS A 39 15.47 6.20 1.77
N LYS A 40 14.41 5.37 1.79
CA LYS A 40 14.48 3.91 2.02
C LYS A 40 15.42 3.53 3.18
N TYR A 41 15.15 4.05 4.38
CA TYR A 41 15.94 3.75 5.59
C TYR A 41 15.76 2.29 6.07
N THR A 42 14.61 1.69 5.82
CA THR A 42 14.27 0.28 6.13
C THR A 42 14.25 -0.09 7.62
N ASP A 43 14.31 0.87 8.55
CA ASP A 43 14.22 0.57 10.00
C ASP A 43 12.89 -0.09 10.40
N CYS A 44 11.81 0.24 9.69
CA CYS A 44 10.48 -0.31 9.91
C CYS A 44 10.38 -1.83 9.71
N VAL A 45 11.31 -2.46 8.98
CA VAL A 45 11.22 -3.90 8.66
C VAL A 45 11.62 -4.77 9.86
N ASP A 46 12.51 -4.28 10.73
CA ASP A 46 13.01 -5.07 11.87
C ASP A 46 11.99 -5.24 12.98
N VAL A 47 10.97 -4.37 13.01
CA VAL A 47 9.90 -4.39 14.03
C VAL A 47 8.60 -5.03 13.54
N CYS A 48 8.54 -5.41 12.26
CA CYS A 48 7.34 -6.00 11.69
C CYS A 48 7.20 -7.48 12.11
N PRO A 49 6.18 -7.87 12.89
CA PRO A 49 6.04 -9.25 13.36
C PRO A 49 5.58 -10.24 12.26
N VAL A 50 5.09 -9.72 11.13
CA VAL A 50 4.46 -10.49 10.05
C VAL A 50 5.16 -10.31 8.69
N ASP A 51 6.30 -9.59 8.65
CA ASP A 51 7.10 -9.40 7.45
C ASP A 51 6.32 -8.85 6.21
N CYS A 52 5.33 -7.99 6.46
CA CYS A 52 4.40 -7.49 5.43
C CYS A 52 5.00 -6.38 4.52
N PHE A 53 6.29 -6.07 4.64
CA PHE A 53 6.95 -5.06 3.81
C PHE A 53 7.42 -5.65 2.49
N ARG A 54 7.17 -4.93 1.39
CA ARG A 54 7.59 -5.27 0.03
C ARG A 54 8.60 -4.25 -0.48
N GLU A 55 9.72 -4.75 -0.97
CA GLU A 55 10.86 -3.94 -1.37
C GLU A 55 10.84 -3.58 -2.85
N GLY A 56 10.77 -2.28 -3.11
CA GLY A 56 11.05 -1.69 -4.41
C GLY A 56 12.48 -1.13 -4.53
N PRO A 57 12.86 -0.60 -5.71
CA PRO A 57 14.18 -0.02 -5.93
C PRO A 57 14.49 1.16 -5.00
N ASN A 58 13.51 2.05 -4.78
CA ASN A 58 13.69 3.27 -3.99
C ASN A 58 12.51 3.59 -3.05
N PHE A 59 11.66 2.60 -2.75
CA PHE A 59 10.48 2.72 -1.91
C PHE A 59 10.17 1.36 -1.26
N LEU A 60 9.44 1.40 -0.16
CA LEU A 60 8.90 0.23 0.54
C LEU A 60 7.38 0.35 0.55
N ALA A 61 6.68 -0.71 0.14
CA ALA A 61 5.24 -0.79 0.23
C ALA A 61 4.83 -1.74 1.36
N ILE A 62 3.72 -1.47 2.03
CA ILE A 62 3.10 -2.41 2.97
C ILE A 62 2.03 -3.21 2.23
N ASP A 63 2.03 -4.52 2.41
CA ASP A 63 0.97 -5.39 1.92
C ASP A 63 -0.24 -5.32 2.87
N PRO A 64 -1.39 -4.76 2.43
CA PRO A 64 -2.56 -4.61 3.28
C PRO A 64 -3.21 -5.94 3.64
N ASP A 65 -2.98 -7.00 2.85
CA ASP A 65 -3.56 -8.31 3.09
C ASP A 65 -2.80 -9.08 4.21
N GLU A 66 -1.55 -8.69 4.49
CA GLU A 66 -0.70 -9.28 5.54
C GLU A 66 -0.54 -8.39 6.78
N CYS A 67 -0.79 -7.08 6.66
CA CYS A 67 -0.68 -6.14 7.77
C CYS A 67 -1.74 -6.42 8.85
N ILE A 68 -1.30 -6.50 10.10
CA ILE A 68 -2.16 -6.79 11.27
C ILE A 68 -2.42 -5.58 12.17
N ASP A 69 -2.20 -4.37 11.66
CA ASP A 69 -2.47 -3.10 12.36
C ASP A 69 -1.75 -2.91 13.72
N CYS A 70 -0.54 -3.46 13.87
CA CYS A 70 0.17 -3.41 15.16
C CYS A 70 0.74 -2.03 15.54
N ALA A 71 0.80 -1.07 14.60
CA ALA A 71 1.32 0.29 14.77
C ALA A 71 2.78 0.46 15.25
N VAL A 72 3.52 -0.64 15.39
CA VAL A 72 4.92 -0.59 15.88
C VAL A 72 5.86 0.07 14.85
N CYS A 73 5.56 -0.01 13.55
CA CYS A 73 6.41 0.54 12.52
C CYS A 73 6.34 2.07 12.35
N ILE A 74 5.29 2.73 12.84
CA ILE A 74 5.09 4.20 12.71
C ILE A 74 6.25 4.99 13.35
N PRO A 75 6.55 4.83 14.65
CA PRO A 75 7.58 5.63 15.31
C PRO A 75 9.01 5.29 14.86
N GLU A 76 9.21 4.12 14.25
CA GLU A 76 10.53 3.66 13.80
C GLU A 76 10.99 4.33 12.50
N CYS A 77 10.08 4.95 11.74
CA CYS A 77 10.45 5.60 10.49
C CYS A 77 11.12 6.97 10.75
N PRO A 78 12.40 7.18 10.40
CA PRO A 78 13.11 8.44 10.71
C PRO A 78 12.53 9.69 10.03
N VAL A 79 11.77 9.48 8.94
CA VAL A 79 11.12 10.55 8.15
C VAL A 79 9.60 10.59 8.36
N GLY A 80 9.06 9.80 9.29
CA GLY A 80 7.62 9.77 9.58
C GLY A 80 6.76 9.42 8.37
N ALA A 81 7.21 8.49 7.51
CA ALA A 81 6.53 8.17 6.26
C ALA A 81 5.43 7.11 6.38
N ILE A 82 5.13 6.61 7.58
CA ILE A 82 4.16 5.54 7.79
C ILE A 82 2.98 6.07 8.60
N TYR A 83 1.77 5.85 8.09
CA TYR A 83 0.52 6.30 8.69
C TYR A 83 -0.46 5.13 8.76
N ALA A 84 -1.38 5.15 9.72
CA ALA A 84 -2.60 4.35 9.64
C ALA A 84 -3.44 4.84 8.44
N GLU A 85 -4.19 3.97 7.79
CA GLU A 85 -4.98 4.30 6.60
C GLU A 85 -5.90 5.52 6.82
N GLU A 86 -6.55 5.61 7.97
CA GLU A 86 -7.42 6.72 8.35
C GLU A 86 -6.69 8.05 8.59
N ASP A 87 -5.40 7.98 8.93
CA ASP A 87 -4.55 9.12 9.26
C ASP A 87 -3.71 9.60 8.07
N VAL A 88 -3.80 8.92 6.91
CA VAL A 88 -3.11 9.35 5.69
C VAL A 88 -3.60 10.76 5.31
N PRO A 89 -2.67 11.72 5.10
CA PRO A 89 -3.03 13.06 4.65
C PRO A 89 -3.91 13.04 3.39
N ARG A 90 -4.90 13.93 3.32
CA ARG A 90 -5.92 13.94 2.24
C ARG A 90 -5.32 14.05 0.84
N ASP A 91 -4.22 14.76 0.70
CA ASP A 91 -3.44 14.93 -0.53
C ASP A 91 -2.65 13.67 -0.93
N GLN A 92 -2.50 12.71 -0.02
CA GLN A 92 -1.72 11.48 -0.20
C GLN A 92 -2.56 10.20 -0.14
N GLN A 93 -3.88 10.30 -0.13
CA GLN A 93 -4.81 9.16 -0.12
C GLN A 93 -4.57 8.16 -1.26
N HIS A 94 -4.02 8.63 -2.39
CA HIS A 94 -3.62 7.76 -3.51
C HIS A 94 -2.51 6.75 -3.14
N MET A 95 -1.75 7.00 -2.08
CA MET A 95 -0.71 6.08 -1.60
C MET A 95 -1.28 4.78 -1.04
N ILE A 96 -2.52 4.77 -0.56
CA ILE A 96 -3.21 3.58 -0.04
C ILE A 96 -3.31 2.53 -1.16
N ALA A 97 -3.95 2.90 -2.27
CA ALA A 97 -4.08 2.04 -3.44
C ALA A 97 -2.71 1.67 -4.03
N LEU A 98 -1.77 2.61 -4.05
CA LEU A 98 -0.43 2.36 -4.57
C LEU A 98 0.34 1.31 -3.76
N ASN A 99 0.25 1.32 -2.43
CA ASN A 99 0.90 0.30 -1.61
C ASN A 99 0.33 -1.09 -1.92
N ALA A 100 -1.00 -1.21 -1.98
CA ALA A 100 -1.68 -2.46 -2.34
C ALA A 100 -1.30 -2.96 -3.74
N GLU A 101 -1.18 -2.07 -4.73
CA GLU A 101 -0.75 -2.41 -6.08
C GLU A 101 0.71 -2.89 -6.11
N LEU A 102 1.62 -2.11 -5.51
CA LEU A 102 3.06 -2.41 -5.51
C LEU A 102 3.37 -3.69 -4.74
N ALA A 103 2.65 -3.96 -3.65
CA ALA A 103 2.84 -5.16 -2.85
C ALA A 103 2.52 -6.46 -3.62
N LYS A 104 1.65 -6.38 -4.64
CA LYS A 104 1.23 -7.50 -5.48
C LYS A 104 2.12 -7.69 -6.72
N LEU A 105 3.08 -6.80 -6.95
CA LEU A 105 3.98 -6.91 -8.10
C LEU A 105 4.98 -8.05 -7.91
N PRO A 106 5.26 -8.87 -8.94
CA PRO A 106 6.20 -9.99 -8.85
C PRO A 106 7.65 -9.55 -8.65
N THR A 107 7.96 -8.28 -8.95
CA THR A 107 9.29 -7.68 -8.74
C THR A 107 9.50 -7.22 -7.30
N TRP A 108 8.44 -7.02 -6.52
CA TRP A 108 8.47 -6.49 -5.17
C TRP A 108 8.42 -7.64 -4.17
N LYS A 109 9.60 -8.01 -3.64
CA LYS A 109 9.75 -9.14 -2.72
C LYS A 109 9.61 -8.70 -1.27
N SER A 110 9.21 -9.62 -0.40
CA SER A 110 9.24 -9.38 1.03
C SER A 110 10.66 -9.07 1.51
N ILE A 111 10.80 -8.05 2.35
CA ILE A 111 12.04 -7.68 3.03
C ILE A 111 11.86 -7.89 4.53
N THR A 112 12.73 -8.74 5.09
CA THR A 112 12.66 -9.17 6.50
C THR A 112 13.88 -8.74 7.32
N LYS A 113 14.80 -7.98 6.71
CA LYS A 113 16.03 -7.51 7.34
C LYS A 113 16.35 -6.10 6.89
N ARG A 114 16.72 -5.24 7.85
CA ARG A 114 17.22 -3.89 7.57
C ARG A 114 18.40 -3.92 6.60
N LYS A 115 18.45 -2.91 5.74
CA LYS A 115 19.56 -2.60 4.85
C LYS A 115 20.05 -1.18 5.12
N ALA A 116 21.25 -0.87 4.65
CA ALA A 116 21.72 0.51 4.70
C ALA A 116 20.77 1.41 3.87
N PRO A 117 20.50 2.65 4.33
CA PRO A 117 19.74 3.63 3.56
C PRO A 117 20.38 3.91 2.20
N LEU A 118 19.61 4.51 1.30
CA LEU A 118 20.16 4.99 0.04
C LEU A 118 21.23 6.07 0.29
N PRO A 119 22.29 6.14 -0.53
CA PRO A 119 23.41 7.07 -0.31
C PRO A 119 22.97 8.54 -0.25
N ASP A 120 21.89 8.87 -0.96
CA ASP A 120 21.34 10.23 -1.04
C ASP A 120 20.16 10.46 -0.09
N ALA A 121 19.85 9.53 0.82
CA ALA A 121 18.65 9.59 1.68
C ALA A 121 18.54 10.92 2.45
N ASP A 122 19.66 11.42 2.97
CA ASP A 122 19.72 12.68 3.71
C ASP A 122 19.40 13.91 2.85
N LEU A 123 19.56 13.81 1.52
CA LEU A 123 19.18 14.88 0.59
C LEU A 123 17.68 14.90 0.30
N TYR A 124 16.96 13.83 0.62
CA TYR A 124 15.53 13.66 0.30
C TYR A 124 14.64 13.60 1.54
N LYS A 125 15.20 13.50 2.75
CA LYS A 125 14.45 13.37 4.00
C LYS A 125 13.42 14.49 4.23
N ASP A 126 13.75 15.73 3.85
CA ASP A 126 12.91 16.92 4.07
C ASP A 126 12.18 17.38 2.79
N LYS A 127 12.25 16.62 1.69
CA LYS A 127 11.64 17.00 0.40
C LYS A 127 10.25 16.39 0.23
N THR A 128 9.32 17.19 -0.28
CA THR A 128 7.95 16.80 -0.65
C THR A 128 7.83 16.58 -2.17
N GLY A 129 6.70 16.01 -2.63
CA GLY A 129 6.45 15.79 -4.06
C GLY A 129 7.35 14.73 -4.68
N LYS A 130 7.78 13.75 -3.87
CA LYS A 130 8.72 12.70 -4.27
C LYS A 130 8.05 11.59 -5.05
N LEU A 131 6.71 11.58 -5.15
CA LEU A 131 5.98 10.59 -5.95
C LEU A 131 6.50 10.45 -7.39
N ALA A 132 6.90 11.58 -8.01
CA ALA A 132 7.45 11.58 -9.37
C ALA A 132 8.79 10.83 -9.51
N LEU A 133 9.48 10.58 -8.39
CA LEU A 133 10.76 9.87 -8.35
C LEU A 133 10.60 8.36 -8.11
N LEU A 134 9.38 7.87 -7.87
CA LEU A 134 9.12 6.47 -7.59
C LEU A 134 9.55 5.57 -8.76
N LYS A 135 10.32 4.52 -8.45
CA LYS A 135 10.68 3.46 -9.39
C LYS A 135 9.86 2.22 -9.06
N ARG A 136 9.09 1.72 -10.04
CA ARG A 136 8.26 0.50 -9.92
C ARG A 136 9.04 -0.73 -10.36
#